data_AF-A0A132EHG8-F1
#
_entry.id   AF-A0A132EHG8-F1
#
_cell.length_a   1.000
_cell.length_b   1.000
_cell.length_c   1.000
_cell.angle_alpha   90.00
_cell.angle_beta   90.00
_cell.angle_gamma   90.00
#
_symmetry.space_group_name_H-M   'P 1'
#
loop_
_entity.id
_entity.type
_entity.pdbx_description
1 polymer ?
#
loop_
_entity_poly.entity_id
_entity_poly.type
_entity_poly.pdbx_seq_one_letter_code
_entity_poly.pdbx_strand_id
1 'polypeptide(L)'
;MNQMTEPSTFKRPDWPLDALPQHWVEALFSKMAAFYGSRFASMWNGVNVSEVQRAWAIELGKLSRDQLKAGSDNLTALPKPPTLPEFVALCRQARSEQAASTMPRLADERPADRATVEANLGAIRRVQERVMRREPTAEWAFKLLMRGKSASGAALPAEVVRCARDAVVSSAGFKVIGACQQPELRREYETIRAAALGELTNEAAA
;
A
#
# COMPACT_ATOMS: atom_id res chain seq x y z
N MET A 1 -58.32 33.74 19.47
CA MET A 1 -57.07 33.55 20.23
C MET A 1 -56.78 32.06 20.33
N ASN A 2 -55.63 31.49 20.01
CA ASN A 2 -54.32 31.98 19.58
C ASN A 2 -53.70 30.90 18.67
N GLN A 3 -52.95 31.36 17.66
CA GLN A 3 -52.03 30.53 16.90
C GLN A 3 -50.88 30.11 17.82
N MET A 4 -50.57 28.81 17.85
CA MET A 4 -49.30 28.31 18.39
C MET A 4 -48.43 27.92 17.20
N THR A 5 -47.64 28.89 16.76
CA THR A 5 -46.48 28.70 15.89
C THR A 5 -45.42 27.97 16.68
N GLU A 6 -45.08 26.73 16.30
CA GLU A 6 -43.80 26.13 16.67
C GLU A 6 -42.75 26.51 15.61
N PRO A 7 -41.66 27.21 15.95
CA PRO A 7 -40.49 27.31 15.10
C PRO A 7 -39.45 26.32 15.61
N SER A 8 -39.46 25.08 15.10
CA SER A 8 -38.37 24.14 15.36
C SER A 8 -37.71 23.73 14.05
N THR A 9 -37.01 24.70 13.45
CA THR A 9 -36.05 24.43 12.37
C THR A 9 -34.66 24.50 12.98
N PHE A 10 -34.28 23.46 13.74
CA PHE A 10 -32.85 23.18 13.94
C PHE A 10 -32.28 22.84 12.56
N LYS A 11 -31.86 23.87 11.82
CA LYS A 11 -31.08 23.69 10.60
C LYS A 11 -29.81 22.97 11.01
N ARG A 12 -29.62 21.74 10.52
CA ARG A 12 -28.33 21.07 10.62
C ARG A 12 -27.26 22.02 10.06
N PRO A 13 -26.06 22.08 10.64
CA PRO A 13 -24.98 22.82 10.01
C PRO A 13 -24.84 22.36 8.56
N ASP A 14 -24.76 23.29 7.60
CA ASP A 14 -24.55 22.98 6.17
C ASP A 14 -23.17 22.36 5.87
N TRP A 15 -22.38 22.14 6.94
CA TRP A 15 -21.06 21.56 6.96
C TRP A 15 -21.06 20.19 7.68
N PRO A 16 -20.34 19.17 7.17
CA PRO A 16 -20.32 17.85 7.81
C PRO A 16 -19.67 17.89 9.20
N LEU A 17 -20.25 17.16 10.15
CA LEU A 17 -19.77 17.13 11.55
C LEU A 17 -18.42 16.41 11.71
N ASP A 18 -18.20 15.36 10.92
CA ASP A 18 -16.95 14.57 10.94
C ASP A 18 -15.86 15.12 10.00
N ALA A 19 -16.03 16.35 9.50
CA ALA A 19 -15.11 17.00 8.59
C ALA A 19 -14.24 18.05 9.30
N LEU A 20 -13.11 18.38 8.67
CA LEU A 20 -12.28 19.50 9.11
C LEU A 20 -13.11 20.80 9.15
N PRO A 21 -12.95 21.69 10.15
CA PRO A 21 -13.70 22.94 10.21
C PRO A 21 -13.58 23.77 8.94
N GLN A 22 -14.69 24.35 8.48
CA GLN A 22 -14.77 25.10 7.21
C GLN A 22 -13.67 26.17 7.07
N HIS A 23 -13.50 27.00 8.10
CA HIS A 23 -12.48 28.07 8.10
C HIS A 23 -11.04 27.55 7.94
N TRP A 24 -10.75 26.29 8.29
CA TRP A 24 -9.42 25.70 8.07
C TRP A 24 -9.21 25.34 6.59
N VAL A 25 -10.25 24.84 5.93
CA VAL A 25 -10.21 24.54 4.49
C VAL A 25 -10.10 25.85 3.69
N GLU A 26 -10.86 26.88 4.08
CA GLU A 26 -10.78 28.21 3.47
C GLU A 26 -9.39 28.83 3.61
N ALA A 27 -8.77 28.73 4.80
CA ALA A 27 -7.40 29.19 5.02
C ALA A 27 -6.38 28.43 4.15
N LEU A 28 -6.55 27.12 3.98
CA LEU A 28 -5.70 26.31 3.10
C LEU A 28 -5.87 26.71 1.63
N PHE A 29 -7.10 26.94 1.17
CA PHE A 29 -7.39 27.39 -0.20
C PHE A 29 -6.83 28.79 -0.45
N SER A 30 -6.95 29.69 0.53
CA SER A 30 -6.34 31.02 0.48
C SER A 30 -4.81 30.93 0.34
N LYS A 31 -4.16 30.05 1.12
CA LYS A 31 -2.71 29.79 0.99
C LYS A 31 -2.33 29.25 -0.39
N MET A 32 -3.07 28.29 -0.94
CA MET A 32 -2.81 27.76 -2.28
C MET A 32 -3.04 28.81 -3.37
N ALA A 33 -4.07 29.65 -3.25
CA ALA A 33 -4.29 30.77 -4.16
C ALA A 33 -3.13 31.77 -4.12
N ALA A 34 -2.58 32.06 -2.93
CA ALA A 34 -1.41 32.93 -2.79
C ALA A 34 -0.13 32.33 -3.40
N PHE A 35 0.08 31.02 -3.29
CA PHE A 35 1.29 30.37 -3.79
C PHE A 35 1.28 30.12 -5.30
N TYR A 36 0.12 29.77 -5.85
CA TYR A 36 0.02 29.31 -7.23
C TYR A 36 -0.74 30.28 -8.15
N GLY A 37 -1.37 31.32 -7.59
CA GLY A 37 -2.09 32.35 -8.34
C GLY A 37 -3.18 31.80 -9.25
N SER A 38 -3.23 32.30 -10.48
CA SER A 38 -4.25 31.94 -11.47
C SER A 38 -4.29 30.45 -11.81
N ARG A 39 -3.19 29.72 -11.63
CA ARG A 39 -3.16 28.26 -11.86
C ARG A 39 -4.09 27.53 -10.92
N PHE A 40 -4.14 27.92 -9.65
CA PHE A 40 -5.04 27.30 -8.68
C PHE A 40 -6.50 27.70 -8.94
N ALA A 41 -6.75 28.98 -9.21
CA ALA A 41 -8.11 29.45 -9.55
C ALA A 41 -8.68 28.70 -10.77
N SER A 42 -7.86 28.46 -11.78
CA SER A 42 -8.27 27.82 -13.03
C SER A 42 -8.66 26.35 -12.88
N MET A 43 -8.22 25.66 -11.82
CA MET A 43 -8.61 24.26 -11.55
C MET A 43 -10.10 24.10 -11.26
N TRP A 44 -10.77 25.17 -10.84
CA TRP A 44 -12.15 25.14 -10.35
C TRP A 44 -13.13 25.85 -11.29
N ASN A 45 -12.69 26.20 -12.50
CA ASN A 45 -13.56 26.80 -13.52
C ASN A 45 -14.70 25.84 -13.89
N GLY A 46 -15.94 26.29 -13.74
CA GLY A 46 -17.14 25.48 -14.01
C GLY A 46 -17.46 24.43 -12.95
N VAL A 47 -16.81 24.47 -11.78
CA VAL A 47 -17.03 23.53 -10.67
C VAL A 47 -17.63 24.27 -9.47
N ASN A 48 -18.52 23.62 -8.73
CA ASN A 48 -19.04 24.16 -7.47
C ASN A 48 -17.94 24.10 -6.38
N VAL A 49 -17.29 25.24 -6.12
CA VAL A 49 -16.20 25.36 -5.13
C VAL A 49 -16.64 24.93 -3.73
N SER A 50 -17.91 25.16 -3.36
CA SER A 50 -18.41 24.76 -2.04
C SER A 50 -18.42 23.23 -1.84
N GLU A 51 -18.76 22.47 -2.89
CA GLU A 51 -18.71 21.01 -2.89
C GLU A 51 -17.26 20.50 -2.85
N VAL A 52 -16.36 21.17 -3.59
CA VAL A 52 -14.93 20.87 -3.56
C VAL A 52 -14.38 21.06 -2.14
N GLN A 53 -14.65 22.20 -1.50
CA GLN A 53 -14.19 22.45 -0.13
C GLN A 53 -14.77 21.43 0.85
N ARG A 54 -16.03 21.03 0.70
CA ARG A 54 -16.63 19.96 1.53
C ARG A 54 -15.92 18.62 1.34
N ALA A 55 -15.60 18.23 0.10
CA ALA A 55 -14.85 17.01 -0.19
C ALA A 55 -13.44 17.05 0.44
N TRP A 56 -12.75 18.18 0.32
CA TRP A 56 -11.47 18.40 0.99
C TRP A 56 -11.60 18.27 2.51
N ALA A 57 -12.63 18.87 3.10
CA ALA A 57 -12.87 18.83 4.54
C ALA A 57 -13.02 17.41 5.09
N ILE A 58 -13.78 16.57 4.39
CA ILE A 58 -14.02 15.17 4.78
C ILE A 58 -12.72 14.36 4.73
N GLU A 59 -11.95 14.47 3.64
CA GLU A 59 -10.72 13.69 3.51
C GLU A 59 -9.60 14.19 4.43
N LEU A 60 -9.48 15.51 4.62
CA LEU A 60 -8.51 16.09 5.54
C LEU A 60 -8.87 15.86 7.01
N GLY A 61 -10.15 15.69 7.34
CA GLY A 61 -10.61 15.31 8.68
C GLY A 61 -10.07 13.95 9.15
N LYS A 62 -9.64 13.08 8.22
CA LYS A 62 -9.03 11.77 8.52
C LYS A 62 -7.54 11.86 8.89
N LEU A 63 -6.93 13.04 8.82
CA LEU A 63 -5.50 13.24 9.04
C LEU A 63 -5.25 13.88 10.42
N SER A 64 -4.09 13.57 11.03
CA SER A 64 -3.71 14.23 12.28
C SER A 64 -3.27 15.68 12.02
N ARG A 65 -3.33 16.52 13.06
CA ARG A 65 -2.87 17.91 13.01
C ARG A 65 -1.45 18.05 12.45
N ASP A 66 -0.54 17.16 12.86
CA ASP A 66 0.85 17.18 12.40
C ASP A 66 0.99 16.88 10.91
N GLN A 67 0.15 15.98 10.37
CA GLN A 67 0.13 15.71 8.92
C GLN A 67 -0.33 16.91 8.12
N LEU A 68 -1.41 17.55 8.58
CA LEU A 68 -1.96 18.73 7.91
C LEU A 68 -0.96 19.88 7.93
N LYS A 69 -0.28 20.07 9.07
CA LYS A 69 0.80 21.05 9.18
C LYS A 69 1.94 20.74 8.21
N ALA A 70 2.43 19.51 8.21
CA ALA A 70 3.55 19.12 7.36
C ALA A 70 3.23 19.23 5.87
N GLY A 71 2.03 18.81 5.44
CA GLY A 71 1.58 18.99 4.06
C GLY A 71 1.42 20.46 3.68
N SER A 72 0.87 21.29 4.57
CA SER A 72 0.74 22.73 4.36
C SER A 72 2.10 23.43 4.26
N ASP A 73 3.07 23.06 5.10
CA ASP A 73 4.41 23.64 5.09
C ASP A 73 5.18 23.27 3.81
N ASN A 74 4.93 22.07 3.26
CA ASN A 74 5.58 21.58 2.04
C ASN A 74 4.95 22.02 0.72
N LEU A 75 3.88 22.84 0.74
CA LEU A 75 3.26 23.37 -0.48
C LEU A 75 4.26 24.20 -1.33
N THR A 76 5.19 24.92 -0.69
CA THR A 76 6.20 25.75 -1.39
C THR A 76 7.15 24.94 -2.26
N ALA A 77 7.32 23.64 -1.98
CA ALA A 77 8.19 22.75 -2.77
C ALA A 77 7.53 22.26 -4.06
N LEU A 78 6.22 22.43 -4.23
CA LEU A 78 5.49 21.95 -5.39
C LEU A 78 5.51 22.99 -6.54
N PRO A 79 5.84 22.60 -7.78
CA PRO A 79 5.84 23.50 -8.93
C PRO A 79 4.43 23.83 -9.46
N LYS A 80 3.42 23.05 -9.06
CA LYS A 80 2.01 23.19 -9.47
C LYS A 80 1.08 23.03 -8.25
N PRO A 81 -0.11 23.64 -8.26
CA PRO A 81 -1.10 23.40 -7.22
C PRO A 81 -1.49 21.92 -7.17
N PRO A 82 -1.56 21.30 -5.99
CA PRO A 82 -1.99 19.92 -5.87
C PRO A 82 -3.51 19.77 -5.93
N THR A 83 -3.97 18.64 -6.44
CA THR A 83 -5.33 18.11 -6.25
C THR A 83 -5.51 17.54 -4.84
N LEU A 84 -6.76 17.24 -4.44
CA LEU A 84 -7.04 16.65 -3.13
C LEU A 84 -6.25 15.35 -2.87
N PRO A 85 -6.22 14.35 -3.78
CA PRO A 85 -5.46 13.13 -3.55
C PRO A 85 -3.94 13.39 -3.44
N GLU A 86 -3.41 14.28 -4.29
CA GLU A 86 -1.99 14.68 -4.25
C GLU A 86 -1.65 15.35 -2.91
N PHE A 87 -2.51 16.24 -2.41
CA PHE A 87 -2.29 16.91 -1.13
C PHE A 87 -2.42 15.95 0.07
N VAL A 88 -3.35 15.00 0.05
CA VAL A 88 -3.45 13.95 1.08
C VAL A 88 -2.20 13.07 1.08
N ALA A 89 -1.68 12.72 -0.10
CA ALA A 89 -0.43 11.98 -0.22
C ALA A 89 0.76 12.78 0.36
N LEU A 90 0.85 14.07 0.05
CA LEU A 90 1.87 14.98 0.59
C LEU A 90 1.83 15.03 2.13
N CYS A 91 0.63 15.16 2.71
CA CYS A 91 0.43 15.16 4.17
C CYS A 91 0.85 13.83 4.83
N ARG A 92 0.72 12.70 4.12
CA ARG A 92 1.12 11.38 4.62
C ARG A 92 2.62 11.13 4.49
N GLN A 93 3.23 11.52 3.38
CA GLN A 93 4.66 11.32 3.14
C GLN A 93 5.53 12.04 4.15
N ALA A 94 5.17 13.27 4.52
CA ALA A 94 5.94 14.04 5.49
C ALA A 94 6.03 13.34 6.87
N ARG A 95 5.05 12.53 7.25
CA ARG A 95 5.15 11.68 8.45
C ARG A 95 6.11 10.51 8.27
N SER A 96 6.19 9.88 7.11
CA SER A 96 7.17 8.80 6.89
C SER A 96 8.59 9.32 7.03
N GLU A 97 8.86 10.51 6.52
CA GLU A 97 10.17 11.17 6.63
C GLU A 97 10.46 11.64 8.07
N GLN A 98 9.48 12.22 8.78
CA GLN A 98 9.60 12.60 10.20
C GLN A 98 9.70 11.40 11.13
N ALA A 99 8.97 10.32 10.86
CA ALA A 99 9.08 9.07 11.60
C ALA A 99 10.46 8.46 11.38
N ALA A 100 10.96 8.45 10.13
CA ALA A 100 12.32 8.00 9.83
C ALA A 100 13.40 8.85 10.51
N SER A 101 13.20 10.16 10.65
CA SER A 101 14.16 11.03 11.33
C SER A 101 14.13 10.90 12.86
N THR A 102 12.98 10.55 13.44
CA THR A 102 12.78 10.39 14.89
C THR A 102 13.05 8.96 15.36
N MET A 103 13.26 8.00 14.45
CA MET A 103 13.63 6.64 14.84
C MET A 103 14.97 6.65 15.58
N PRO A 104 15.08 5.92 16.72
CA PRO A 104 16.34 5.70 17.39
C PRO A 104 17.36 5.14 16.39
N ARG A 105 18.40 5.91 16.11
CA ARG A 105 19.53 5.44 15.32
C ARG A 105 20.36 4.50 16.18
N LEU A 106 21.04 3.55 15.54
CA LEU A 106 22.07 2.77 16.22
C LEU A 106 23.09 3.77 16.78
N ALA A 107 23.30 3.75 18.10
CA ALA A 107 24.20 4.68 18.77
C ALA A 107 25.68 4.41 18.43
N ASP A 108 25.98 3.20 17.96
CA ASP A 108 27.32 2.81 17.53
C ASP A 108 27.48 3.02 16.02
N GLU A 109 28.18 4.10 15.66
CA GLU A 109 28.51 4.44 14.27
C GLU A 109 29.93 4.00 13.90
N ARG A 110 30.66 3.30 14.78
CA ARG A 110 32.04 2.90 14.51
C ARG A 110 32.08 1.92 13.33
N PRO A 111 32.94 2.16 12.33
CA PRO A 111 33.18 1.16 11.30
C PRO A 111 33.62 -0.16 11.94
N ALA A 112 33.02 -1.26 11.50
CA ALA A 112 33.48 -2.58 11.89
C ALA A 112 34.95 -2.76 11.46
N ASP A 113 35.75 -3.43 12.29
CA ASP A 113 37.12 -3.74 11.94
C ASP A 113 37.18 -4.64 10.69
N ARG A 114 38.33 -4.63 10.02
CA ARG A 114 38.52 -5.36 8.76
C ARG A 114 38.26 -6.87 8.91
N ALA A 115 38.65 -7.48 10.03
CA ALA A 115 38.47 -8.91 10.24
C ALA A 115 36.97 -9.26 10.40
N THR A 116 36.22 -8.42 11.12
CA THR A 116 34.76 -8.55 11.24
C THR A 116 34.07 -8.40 9.90
N VAL A 117 34.47 -7.41 9.08
CA VAL A 117 33.92 -7.22 7.73
C VAL A 117 34.20 -8.44 6.84
N GLU A 118 35.44 -8.92 6.81
CA GLU A 118 35.83 -10.09 6.02
C GLU A 118 35.09 -11.36 6.46
N ALA A 119 34.93 -11.57 7.77
CA ALA A 119 34.17 -12.71 8.31
C ALA A 119 32.69 -12.66 7.91
N ASN A 120 32.05 -11.48 8.01
CA ASN A 120 30.65 -11.27 7.63
C ASN A 120 30.46 -11.48 6.12
N LEU A 121 31.31 -10.88 5.29
CA LEU A 121 31.28 -11.06 3.84
C LEU A 121 31.53 -12.53 3.46
N GLY A 122 32.43 -13.22 4.15
CA GLY A 122 32.66 -14.65 3.97
C GLY A 122 31.43 -15.49 4.31
N ALA A 123 30.71 -15.17 5.39
CA ALA A 123 29.46 -15.82 5.74
C ALA A 123 28.37 -15.58 4.67
N ILE A 124 28.23 -14.33 4.20
CA ILE A 124 27.30 -13.97 3.13
C ILE A 124 27.61 -14.75 1.85
N ARG A 125 28.88 -14.78 1.42
CA ARG A 125 29.30 -15.52 0.21
C ARG A 125 28.97 -17.01 0.32
N ARG A 126 29.21 -17.65 1.47
CA ARG A 126 28.85 -19.07 1.68
C ARG A 126 27.37 -19.34 1.52
N VAL A 127 26.51 -18.45 2.02
CA VAL A 127 25.05 -18.58 1.86
C VAL A 127 24.67 -18.32 0.40
N GLN A 128 25.21 -17.25 -0.20
CA GLN A 128 24.96 -16.87 -1.58
C GLN A 128 25.35 -17.98 -2.55
N GLU A 129 26.52 -18.59 -2.39
CA GLU A 129 26.96 -19.72 -3.22
C GLU A 129 25.99 -20.90 -3.14
N ARG A 130 25.46 -21.22 -1.95
CA ARG A 130 24.49 -22.31 -1.80
C ARG A 130 23.15 -21.99 -2.48
N VAL A 131 22.70 -20.75 -2.37
CA VAL A 131 21.44 -20.29 -2.97
C VAL A 131 21.56 -20.21 -4.49
N MET A 132 22.64 -19.59 -4.98
CA MET A 132 22.85 -19.36 -6.42
C MET A 132 23.25 -20.62 -7.20
N ARG A 133 23.81 -21.65 -6.54
CA ARG A 133 24.10 -22.94 -7.19
C ARG A 133 22.85 -23.76 -7.51
N ARG A 134 21.73 -23.51 -6.83
CA ARG A 134 20.49 -24.23 -7.08
C ARG A 134 19.70 -23.49 -8.14
N GLU A 135 19.38 -24.18 -9.23
CA GLU A 135 18.44 -23.64 -10.22
C GLU A 135 17.10 -23.37 -9.52
N PRO A 136 16.54 -22.15 -9.64
CA PRO A 136 15.22 -21.87 -9.09
C PRO A 136 14.19 -22.83 -9.69
N THR A 137 13.43 -23.53 -8.83
CA THR A 137 12.40 -24.48 -9.26
C THR A 137 11.03 -24.08 -8.72
N ALA A 138 9.96 -24.53 -9.38
CA ALA A 138 8.60 -24.38 -8.88
C ALA A 138 8.22 -25.42 -7.81
N GLU A 139 9.17 -26.23 -7.32
CA GLU A 139 8.87 -27.32 -6.37
C GLU A 139 8.30 -26.79 -5.05
N TRP A 140 8.69 -25.58 -4.66
CA TRP A 140 8.15 -24.91 -3.47
C TRP A 140 6.62 -24.75 -3.55
N ALA A 141 6.07 -24.53 -4.75
CA ALA A 141 4.65 -24.27 -4.94
C ALA A 141 3.82 -25.54 -4.73
N PHE A 142 4.28 -26.68 -5.24
CA PHE A 142 3.68 -27.98 -4.94
C PHE A 142 3.70 -28.27 -3.43
N LYS A 143 4.86 -28.08 -2.78
CA LYS A 143 5.01 -28.28 -1.33
C LYS A 143 4.09 -27.36 -0.52
N LEU A 144 3.92 -26.12 -0.96
CA LEU A 144 3.04 -25.14 -0.32
C LEU A 144 1.57 -25.56 -0.43
N LEU A 145 1.13 -25.98 -1.62
CA LEU A 145 -0.25 -26.42 -1.86
C LEU A 145 -0.57 -27.73 -1.13
N MET A 146 0.35 -28.69 -1.10
CA MET A 146 0.21 -29.92 -0.30
C MET A 146 0.09 -29.61 1.19
N ARG A 147 0.89 -28.67 1.70
CA ARG A 147 0.84 -28.26 3.12
C ARG A 147 -0.45 -27.50 3.45
N GLY A 148 -0.98 -26.71 2.51
CA GLY A 148 -2.23 -25.94 2.65
C GLY A 148 -2.23 -24.83 3.69
N LYS A 149 -1.12 -24.61 4.40
CA LYS A 149 -0.97 -23.65 5.51
C LYS A 149 0.34 -22.88 5.44
N SER A 150 0.39 -21.72 6.08
CA SER A 150 1.63 -20.95 6.28
C SER A 150 2.60 -21.70 7.21
N ALA A 151 3.83 -21.20 7.35
CA ALA A 151 4.79 -21.74 8.31
C ALA A 151 4.31 -21.60 9.77
N SER A 152 3.46 -20.61 10.06
CA SER A 152 2.83 -20.42 11.37
C SER A 152 1.54 -21.23 11.57
N GLY A 153 1.11 -22.01 10.58
CA GLY A 153 -0.11 -22.82 10.63
C GLY A 153 -1.40 -22.07 10.26
N ALA A 154 -1.31 -20.80 9.88
CA ALA A 154 -2.46 -20.02 9.40
C ALA A 154 -2.90 -20.46 8.00
N ALA A 155 -4.15 -20.17 7.65
CA ALA A 155 -4.66 -20.36 6.29
C ALA A 155 -3.87 -19.51 5.28
N LEU A 156 -3.69 -20.03 4.07
CA LEU A 156 -3.00 -19.30 3.01
C LEU A 156 -3.89 -18.18 2.46
N PRO A 157 -3.39 -16.93 2.34
CA PRO A 157 -4.10 -15.87 1.64
C PRO A 157 -4.37 -16.23 0.18
N ALA A 158 -5.48 -15.73 -0.37
CA ALA A 158 -5.89 -16.02 -1.76
C ALA A 158 -4.78 -15.73 -2.79
N GLU A 159 -4.10 -14.60 -2.65
CA GLU A 159 -2.97 -14.23 -3.55
C GLU A 159 -1.80 -15.21 -3.47
N VAL A 160 -1.50 -15.76 -2.30
CA VAL A 160 -0.43 -16.75 -2.13
C VAL A 160 -0.81 -18.05 -2.84
N VAL A 161 -2.07 -18.46 -2.74
CA VAL A 161 -2.60 -19.64 -3.44
C VAL A 161 -2.54 -19.42 -4.96
N ARG A 162 -2.96 -18.24 -5.44
CA ARG A 162 -2.88 -17.86 -6.86
C ARG A 162 -1.46 -17.95 -7.40
N CYS A 163 -0.48 -17.31 -6.75
CA CYS A 163 0.92 -17.36 -7.18
C CYS A 163 1.49 -18.79 -7.18
N ALA A 164 1.09 -19.64 -6.23
CA ALA A 164 1.51 -21.02 -6.20
C ALA A 164 0.91 -21.82 -7.37
N ARG A 165 -0.37 -21.62 -7.68
CA ARG A 165 -1.04 -22.23 -8.84
C ARG A 165 -0.37 -21.80 -10.15
N ASP A 166 -0.11 -20.51 -10.34
CA ASP A 166 0.61 -19.97 -11.51
C ASP A 166 1.98 -20.65 -11.69
N ALA A 167 2.75 -20.78 -10.61
CA ALA A 167 4.04 -21.45 -10.64
C ALA A 167 3.93 -22.94 -11.01
N VAL A 168 2.90 -23.65 -10.52
CA VAL A 168 2.64 -25.06 -10.82
C VAL A 168 2.24 -25.29 -12.29
N VAL A 169 1.41 -24.42 -12.86
CA VAL A 169 0.97 -24.57 -14.26
C VAL A 169 2.06 -24.19 -15.27
N SER A 170 3.01 -23.34 -14.85
CA SER A 170 4.13 -22.88 -15.67
C SER A 170 5.04 -24.02 -16.20
N SER A 171 5.91 -23.66 -17.15
CA SER A 171 6.95 -24.58 -17.66
C SER A 171 7.91 -25.05 -16.56
N ALA A 172 8.18 -24.23 -15.54
CA ALA A 172 8.98 -24.62 -14.39
C ALA A 172 8.27 -25.69 -13.54
N GLY A 173 6.95 -25.58 -13.36
CA GLY A 173 6.14 -26.59 -12.68
C GLY A 173 6.12 -27.93 -13.42
N PHE A 174 6.02 -27.89 -14.75
CA PHE A 174 6.12 -29.10 -15.57
C PHE A 174 7.49 -29.80 -15.43
N LYS A 175 8.59 -29.03 -15.45
CA LYS A 175 9.95 -29.57 -15.25
C LYS A 175 10.11 -30.28 -13.91
N VAL A 176 9.47 -29.76 -12.84
CA VAL A 176 9.51 -30.39 -11.51
C VAL A 176 8.89 -31.79 -11.52
N ILE A 177 7.74 -31.96 -12.19
CA ILE A 177 7.10 -33.27 -12.35
C ILE A 177 8.02 -34.22 -13.14
N GLY A 178 8.58 -33.75 -14.25
CA GLY A 178 9.47 -34.55 -15.09
C GLY A 178 10.76 -34.98 -14.38
N ALA A 179 11.30 -34.14 -13.49
CA ALA A 179 12.51 -34.44 -12.72
C ALA A 179 12.24 -35.28 -11.45
N CYS A 180 10.98 -35.46 -11.05
CA CYS A 180 10.63 -36.21 -9.84
C CYS A 180 10.85 -37.72 -10.03
N GLN A 181 11.79 -38.29 -9.28
CA GLN A 181 12.15 -39.72 -9.31
C GLN A 181 11.22 -40.59 -8.46
N GLN A 182 10.44 -39.99 -7.56
CA GLN A 182 9.54 -40.71 -6.65
C GLN A 182 8.14 -40.84 -7.29
N PRO A 183 7.68 -42.07 -7.63
CA PRO A 183 6.45 -42.24 -8.38
C PRO A 183 5.19 -41.70 -7.70
N GLU A 184 5.05 -41.91 -6.38
CA GLU A 184 3.87 -41.44 -5.65
C GLU A 184 3.85 -39.92 -5.51
N LEU A 185 4.99 -39.31 -5.15
CA LEU A 185 5.10 -37.85 -5.09
C LEU A 185 4.87 -37.20 -6.46
N ARG A 186 5.34 -37.84 -7.54
CA ARG A 186 5.09 -37.38 -8.90
C ARG A 186 3.59 -37.37 -9.22
N ARG A 187 2.84 -38.40 -8.85
CA ARG A 187 1.38 -38.46 -9.03
C ARG A 187 0.65 -37.37 -8.24
N GLU A 188 1.10 -37.09 -7.03
CA GLU A 188 0.58 -35.97 -6.23
C GLU A 188 0.80 -34.62 -6.95
N TYR A 189 2.01 -34.39 -7.47
CA TYR A 189 2.31 -33.19 -8.24
C TYR A 189 1.45 -33.09 -9.52
N GLU A 190 1.27 -34.19 -10.24
CA GLU A 190 0.42 -34.25 -11.44
C GLU A 190 -1.04 -33.90 -11.11
N THR A 191 -1.55 -34.39 -9.97
CA THR A 191 -2.90 -34.11 -9.49
C THR A 191 -3.08 -32.63 -9.12
N ILE A 192 -2.13 -32.06 -8.39
CA ILE A 192 -2.15 -30.63 -8.03
C ILE A 192 -2.11 -29.76 -9.28
N ARG A 193 -1.30 -30.13 -10.27
CA ARG A 193 -1.21 -29.38 -11.53
C ARG A 193 -2.49 -29.50 -12.36
N ALA A 194 -3.11 -30.67 -12.41
CA ALA A 194 -4.38 -30.86 -13.09
C ALA A 194 -5.51 -30.04 -12.45
N ALA A 195 -5.58 -30.02 -11.11
CA ALA A 195 -6.54 -29.21 -10.37
C ALA A 195 -6.36 -27.71 -10.66
N ALA A 196 -5.12 -27.20 -10.60
CA ALA A 196 -4.82 -25.80 -10.89
C ALA A 196 -5.17 -25.41 -12.33
N LEU A 197 -4.93 -26.29 -13.31
CA LEU A 197 -5.32 -26.06 -14.71
C LEU A 197 -6.85 -26.01 -14.88
N GLY A 198 -7.58 -26.90 -14.21
CA GLY A 198 -9.05 -26.93 -14.27
C GLY A 198 -9.71 -25.68 -13.68
N GLU A 199 -9.13 -25.12 -12.61
CA GLU A 199 -9.62 -23.88 -12.01
C GLU A 199 -9.39 -22.67 -12.91
N LEU A 200 -8.23 -22.56 -13.57
CA LEU A 200 -7.96 -21.50 -14.53
C LEU A 200 -8.94 -21.53 -15.73
N THR A 201 -9.29 -22.73 -16.21
CA THR A 201 -10.26 -22.86 -17.29
C THR A 201 -11.67 -22.45 -16.87
N ASN A 202 -12.04 -22.68 -15.60
CA ASN A 202 -13.34 -22.27 -15.07
C ASN A 202 -13.41 -20.76 -14.82
N GLU A 203 -12.33 -20.14 -14.34
CA GLU A 203 -12.24 -18.68 -14.18
C GLU A 203 -12.28 -17.95 -15.53
N ALA A 204 -11.69 -18.51 -16.58
CA ALA A 204 -11.73 -17.92 -17.93
C ALA A 204 -13.10 -18.05 -18.63
N ALA A 205 -13.97 -18.93 -18.13
CA ALA A 205 -15.31 -19.16 -18.68
C ALA A 205 -16.43 -18.40 -17.93
N ALA A 206 -16.09 -17.74 -16.82
CA ALA A 206 -17.00 -16.92 -15.99
C ALA A 206 -16.89 -15.43 -16.35
#